data_AF-A0A9E1X5J3-F1
#
_entry.id   AF-A0A9E1X5J3-F1
#
_cell.length_a   1.000
_cell.length_b   1.000
_cell.length_c   1.000
_cell.angle_alpha   90.00
_cell.angle_beta   90.00
_cell.angle_gamma   90.00
#
_symmetry.space_group_name_H-M   'P 1'
#
loop_
_entity.id
_entity.type
_entity.pdbx_description
1 polymer ?
#
loop_
_entity_poly.entity_id
_entity_poly.type
_entity_poly.pdbx_seq_one_letter_code
_entity_poly.pdbx_strand_id
1 'polypeptide(L)'
;IVFGDKSCGHFFESAGNVDLAGLEDVQDYIAKLKKAHVLVDHNERAQRVLDQANKLAADMNCTVKTGIAQVTETANLVEWPHLLVGKIEDRFMQLPAEVLQSSIQTHQKYITLENVSDRSMSPHFIIVSNRVADSTRDDIIKAGNQRVLRARLADAEFFWTQDKARKLEDYLPQLGDITFYAGLGSVHDKVRRIEKLAGDIAPFISGCDPVKAQRAALLAKADLVTGMVGEFPELQGIMGGYYAVASGEDSDVAEAIASHYRPQGPQDAVPSLPAAMAVSLADKIDTLVGFFGVGAKPTGSKDPYALRRAALGVISIILESQNRIPLAKLFVKAASYHGFDNLDEALQPFLIERLRVSLLDQNISHDVAASVLQTATTDDVLLLADTARALAAFLATEDGAGLLAGWRRAASILAAEESKEKRVFAPTIDPNLFVYDAERALMTAIEALGNEKQDVQTEVPDKAQLLQQMQALGNLRTPIDHFFTEVVVNDSDPAIRENRLGLLALIRSHMQQVADFSKIEG
;
A
#
# COMPACT_ATOMS: atom_id res chain seq x y z
N ILE A 1 -24.11 12.79 -34.94
CA ILE A 1 -24.41 13.95 -34.06
C ILE A 1 -24.95 15.04 -34.98
N VAL A 2 -26.19 15.48 -34.78
CA VAL A 2 -26.78 16.57 -35.57
C VAL A 2 -26.25 17.88 -34.96
N PHE A 3 -25.51 18.66 -35.74
CA PHE A 3 -25.07 19.99 -35.33
C PHE A 3 -26.27 20.95 -35.41
N GLY A 4 -26.48 21.74 -34.36
CA GLY A 4 -27.58 22.69 -34.26
C GLY A 4 -27.12 24.01 -33.68
N ASP A 5 -27.88 25.06 -33.96
CA ASP A 5 -27.68 26.44 -33.48
C ASP A 5 -28.36 26.69 -32.13
N LYS A 6 -28.71 25.64 -31.38
CA LYS A 6 -29.43 25.74 -30.12
C LYS A 6 -28.86 24.81 -29.06
N SER A 7 -28.78 25.31 -27.83
CA SER A 7 -28.54 24.51 -26.63
C SER A 7 -29.70 24.65 -25.66
N CYS A 8 -29.77 23.82 -24.63
CA CYS A 8 -30.67 24.05 -23.51
C CYS A 8 -29.97 24.92 -22.45
N GLY A 9 -30.74 25.82 -21.83
CA GLY A 9 -30.31 26.50 -20.60
C GLY A 9 -30.73 25.71 -19.36
N HIS A 10 -30.50 26.28 -18.18
CA HIS A 10 -30.80 25.63 -16.91
C HIS A 10 -32.26 25.20 -16.82
N PHE A 11 -32.50 23.93 -16.48
CA PHE A 11 -33.83 23.31 -16.54
C PHE A 11 -34.93 24.11 -15.83
N PHE A 12 -34.58 24.72 -14.69
CA PHE A 12 -35.54 25.45 -13.87
C PHE A 12 -35.49 26.98 -13.98
N GLU A 13 -34.39 27.54 -14.49
CA GLU A 13 -34.08 28.97 -14.35
C GLU A 13 -33.86 29.64 -15.71
N SER A 14 -33.89 28.86 -16.81
CA SER A 14 -33.93 29.37 -18.17
C SER A 14 -35.36 29.33 -18.71
N ALA A 15 -35.70 30.31 -19.55
CA ALA A 15 -36.98 30.38 -20.25
C ALA A 15 -37.08 29.42 -21.46
N GLY A 16 -36.01 28.69 -21.80
CA GLY A 16 -35.99 27.72 -22.89
C GLY A 16 -34.62 27.51 -23.51
N ASN A 17 -34.62 27.21 -24.82
CA ASN A 17 -33.39 27.01 -25.60
C ASN A 17 -32.57 28.31 -25.69
N VAL A 18 -31.26 28.16 -25.58
CA VAL A 18 -30.26 29.20 -25.81
C VAL A 18 -29.89 29.19 -27.29
N ASP A 19 -30.06 30.34 -27.95
CA ASP A 19 -29.65 30.54 -29.33
C ASP A 19 -28.13 30.67 -29.42
N LEU A 20 -27.50 29.76 -30.15
CA LEU A 20 -26.08 29.68 -30.42
C LEU A 20 -25.74 30.13 -31.85
N ALA A 21 -26.69 30.69 -32.59
CA ALA A 21 -26.39 31.34 -33.86
C ALA A 21 -25.41 32.51 -33.65
N GLY A 22 -24.47 32.65 -34.59
CA GLY A 22 -23.52 33.76 -34.61
C GLY A 22 -22.53 33.81 -33.44
N LEU A 23 -22.20 32.67 -32.82
CA LEU A 23 -21.09 32.59 -31.86
C LEU A 23 -19.78 33.03 -32.52
N GLU A 24 -19.10 34.00 -31.92
CA GLU A 24 -17.80 34.50 -32.41
C GLU A 24 -16.64 33.64 -31.89
N ASP A 25 -16.72 33.20 -30.63
CA ASP A 25 -15.72 32.36 -29.97
C ASP A 25 -16.33 31.54 -28.81
N VAL A 26 -15.46 30.80 -28.11
CA VAL A 26 -15.84 29.99 -26.94
C VAL A 26 -16.31 30.86 -25.76
N GLN A 27 -15.83 32.09 -25.63
CA GLN A 27 -16.23 32.99 -24.55
C GLN A 27 -17.67 33.49 -24.74
N ASP A 28 -18.10 33.75 -25.98
CA ASP A 28 -19.51 34.06 -26.26
C ASP A 28 -20.42 32.88 -25.91
N TYR A 29 -19.99 31.63 -26.17
CA TYR A 29 -20.73 30.42 -25.76
C TYR A 29 -20.88 30.33 -24.24
N ILE A 30 -19.78 30.48 -23.51
CA ILE A 30 -19.77 30.44 -22.04
C ILE A 30 -20.66 31.57 -21.49
N ALA A 31 -20.56 32.78 -22.04
CA ALA A 31 -21.36 33.93 -21.60
C ALA A 31 -22.86 33.75 -21.86
N LYS A 32 -23.24 33.23 -23.04
CA LYS A 32 -24.64 32.92 -23.38
C LYS A 32 -25.23 31.85 -22.45
N LEU A 33 -24.50 30.77 -22.19
CA LEU A 33 -24.94 29.74 -21.26
C LEU A 33 -25.00 30.22 -19.81
N LYS A 34 -24.05 31.06 -19.38
CA LYS A 34 -24.06 31.66 -18.04
C LYS A 34 -25.28 32.57 -17.82
N LYS A 35 -25.70 33.33 -18.84
CA LYS A 35 -26.97 34.11 -18.81
C LYS A 35 -28.20 33.22 -18.67
N ALA A 36 -28.13 31.99 -19.16
CA ALA A 36 -29.16 30.97 -19.00
C ALA A 36 -28.95 30.08 -17.76
N HIS A 37 -28.16 30.55 -16.78
CA HIS A 37 -27.84 29.87 -15.52
C HIS A 37 -27.10 28.53 -15.68
N VAL A 38 -26.26 28.39 -16.70
CA VAL A 38 -25.40 27.21 -16.88
C VAL A 38 -23.94 27.63 -16.77
N LEU A 39 -23.26 27.17 -15.72
CA LEU A 39 -21.80 27.31 -15.59
C LEU A 39 -21.11 26.15 -16.30
N VAL A 40 -20.55 26.44 -17.48
CA VAL A 40 -19.91 25.44 -18.35
C VAL A 40 -18.61 24.92 -17.75
N ASP A 41 -17.79 25.80 -17.18
CA ASP A 41 -16.49 25.42 -16.63
C ASP A 41 -16.67 24.66 -15.31
N HIS A 42 -16.18 23.42 -15.29
CA HIS A 42 -16.24 22.54 -14.13
C HIS A 42 -15.40 23.05 -12.95
N ASN A 43 -14.26 23.68 -13.24
CA ASN A 43 -13.40 24.28 -12.21
C ASN A 43 -14.06 25.53 -11.62
N GLU A 44 -14.69 26.36 -12.46
CA GLU A 44 -15.46 27.53 -11.98
C GLU A 44 -16.61 27.08 -11.06
N ARG A 45 -17.36 26.03 -11.45
CA ARG A 45 -18.42 25.46 -10.60
C ARG A 45 -17.89 24.92 -9.28
N ALA A 46 -16.85 24.09 -9.32
CA ALA A 46 -16.28 23.49 -8.12
C ALA A 46 -15.73 24.57 -7.17
N GLN A 47 -15.02 25.57 -7.69
CA GLN A 47 -14.51 26.68 -6.89
C GLN A 47 -15.67 27.47 -6.26
N ARG A 48 -16.73 27.76 -7.02
CA ARG A 48 -17.91 28.45 -6.51
C ARG A 48 -18.62 27.69 -5.39
N VAL A 49 -18.67 26.36 -5.45
CA VAL A 49 -19.20 25.53 -4.36
C VAL A 49 -18.27 25.59 -3.15
N LEU A 50 -16.96 25.44 -3.34
CA LEU A 50 -15.96 25.48 -2.27
C LEU A 50 -15.97 26.83 -1.53
N ASP A 51 -15.99 27.95 -2.26
CA ASP A 51 -15.99 29.29 -1.67
C ASP A 51 -17.24 29.52 -0.82
N GLN A 52 -18.42 29.14 -1.35
CA GLN A 52 -19.68 29.23 -0.62
C GLN A 52 -19.69 28.30 0.60
N ALA A 53 -19.18 27.07 0.46
CA ALA A 53 -19.13 26.10 1.56
C ALA A 53 -18.21 26.58 2.70
N ASN A 54 -17.01 27.07 2.35
CA ASN A 54 -16.06 27.61 3.31
C ASN A 54 -16.60 28.83 4.05
N LYS A 55 -17.31 29.72 3.34
CA LYS A 55 -17.98 30.87 3.95
C LYS A 55 -19.04 30.44 4.96
N LEU A 56 -19.96 29.55 4.56
CA LEU A 56 -21.00 29.04 5.45
C LEU A 56 -20.40 28.29 6.65
N ALA A 57 -19.35 27.51 6.44
CA ALA A 57 -18.64 26.81 7.51
C ALA A 57 -18.03 27.80 8.53
N ALA A 58 -17.36 28.85 8.05
CA ALA A 58 -16.76 29.89 8.89
C ALA A 58 -17.81 30.62 9.73
N ASP A 59 -18.98 30.94 9.16
CA ASP A 59 -20.10 31.57 9.88
C ASP A 59 -20.59 30.69 11.06
N MET A 60 -20.29 29.40 11.05
CA MET A 60 -20.65 28.41 12.09
C MET A 60 -19.45 27.94 12.94
N ASN A 61 -18.29 28.61 12.87
CA ASN A 61 -17.04 28.16 13.50
C ASN A 61 -16.63 26.73 13.14
N CYS A 62 -16.90 26.35 11.89
CA CYS A 62 -16.61 25.03 11.34
C CYS A 62 -15.64 25.14 10.15
N THR A 63 -15.04 24.01 9.78
CA THR A 63 -14.34 23.82 8.50
C THR A 63 -15.02 22.74 7.68
N VAL A 64 -14.86 22.80 6.36
CA VAL A 64 -15.33 21.75 5.45
C VAL A 64 -14.50 20.48 5.69
N LYS A 65 -15.15 19.40 6.10
CA LYS A 65 -14.53 18.07 6.30
C LYS A 65 -14.54 17.24 5.02
N THR A 66 -15.51 17.47 4.14
CA THR A 66 -15.63 16.74 2.86
C THR A 66 -14.43 17.04 1.95
N GLY A 67 -13.83 16.01 1.37
CA GLY A 67 -12.69 16.15 0.49
C GLY A 67 -13.03 16.90 -0.81
N ILE A 68 -12.02 17.55 -1.39
CA ILE A 68 -12.18 18.37 -2.61
C ILE A 68 -12.77 17.55 -3.75
N ALA A 69 -12.34 16.29 -3.93
CA ALA A 69 -12.86 15.42 -4.98
C ALA A 69 -14.38 15.20 -4.88
N GLN A 70 -14.91 14.97 -3.67
CA GLN A 70 -16.35 14.80 -3.45
C GLN A 70 -17.11 16.13 -3.63
N VAL A 71 -16.52 17.26 -3.24
CA VAL A 71 -17.11 18.58 -3.52
C VAL A 71 -17.19 18.83 -5.02
N THR A 72 -16.13 18.52 -5.77
CA THR A 72 -16.10 18.61 -7.23
C THR A 72 -17.12 17.68 -7.88
N GLU A 73 -17.27 16.45 -7.39
CA GLU A 73 -18.31 15.53 -7.85
C GLU A 73 -19.70 16.15 -7.67
N THR A 74 -19.99 16.68 -6.49
CA THR A 74 -21.28 17.31 -6.17
C THR A 74 -21.53 18.54 -7.04
N ALA A 75 -20.51 19.36 -7.27
CA ALA A 75 -20.57 20.53 -8.15
C ALA A 75 -20.89 20.15 -9.61
N ASN A 76 -20.48 18.96 -10.06
CA ASN A 76 -20.75 18.47 -11.41
C ASN A 76 -22.19 17.96 -11.60
N LEU A 77 -22.95 17.76 -10.52
CA LEU A 77 -24.36 17.36 -10.58
C LEU A 77 -25.32 18.53 -10.81
N VAL A 78 -24.83 19.77 -10.71
CA VAL A 78 -25.64 20.98 -10.76
C VAL A 78 -25.08 21.97 -11.77
N GLU A 79 -25.94 22.67 -12.49
CA GLU A 79 -25.56 23.68 -13.49
C GLU A 79 -25.37 25.06 -12.85
N TRP A 80 -26.12 25.35 -11.77
CA TRP A 80 -26.05 26.59 -11.00
C TRP A 80 -26.09 26.34 -9.48
N PRO A 81 -24.93 26.23 -8.82
CA PRO A 81 -24.87 25.90 -7.39
C PRO A 81 -25.26 27.07 -6.48
N HIS A 82 -26.23 26.81 -5.61
CA HIS A 82 -26.61 27.64 -4.45
C HIS A 82 -26.59 26.79 -3.18
N LEU A 83 -25.83 27.20 -2.18
CA LEU A 83 -25.60 26.36 -0.99
C LEU A 83 -26.53 26.73 0.17
N LEU A 84 -27.08 25.71 0.82
CA LEU A 84 -28.01 25.84 1.94
C LEU A 84 -27.49 25.05 3.15
N VAL A 85 -27.63 25.61 4.35
CA VAL A 85 -27.29 24.91 5.58
C VAL A 85 -28.50 24.15 6.11
N GLY A 86 -28.31 22.86 6.38
CA GLY A 86 -29.22 22.02 7.16
C GLY A 86 -28.62 21.66 8.51
N LYS A 87 -29.46 21.16 9.42
CA LYS A 87 -29.07 20.68 10.76
C LYS A 87 -29.53 19.24 10.99
N ILE A 88 -28.65 18.44 11.56
CA ILE A 88 -28.90 17.09 12.10
C ILE A 88 -29.51 17.23 13.50
N GLU A 89 -30.54 16.45 13.79
CA GLU A 89 -31.15 16.42 15.13
C GLU A 89 -30.15 15.91 16.17
N ASP A 90 -30.11 16.57 17.33
CA ASP A 90 -29.11 16.33 18.37
C ASP A 90 -29.05 14.86 18.83
N ARG A 91 -30.16 14.11 18.76
CA ARG A 91 -30.19 12.67 19.09
C ARG A 91 -29.29 11.81 18.19
N PHE A 92 -29.20 12.14 16.89
CA PHE A 92 -28.37 11.38 15.96
C PHE A 92 -26.89 11.66 16.14
N MET A 93 -26.52 12.77 16.80
CA MET A 93 -25.13 13.09 17.11
C MET A 93 -24.49 12.11 18.11
N GLN A 94 -25.27 11.17 18.67
CA GLN A 94 -24.76 10.05 19.47
C GLN A 94 -24.25 8.88 18.63
N LEU A 95 -24.55 8.87 17.31
CA LEU A 95 -24.02 7.87 16.40
C LEU A 95 -22.53 8.11 16.16
N PRO A 96 -21.76 7.04 15.86
CA PRO A 96 -20.39 7.17 15.39
C PRO A 96 -20.27 8.16 14.22
N ALA A 97 -19.16 8.90 14.18
CA ALA A 97 -18.95 9.93 13.17
C ALA A 97 -18.90 9.33 11.75
N GLU A 98 -18.39 8.11 11.61
CA GLU A 98 -18.29 7.37 10.36
C GLU A 98 -19.68 6.95 9.85
N VAL A 99 -20.60 6.59 10.74
CA VAL A 99 -22.01 6.30 10.40
C VAL A 99 -22.72 7.54 9.89
N LEU A 100 -22.56 8.66 10.61
CA LEU A 100 -23.07 9.96 10.17
C LEU A 100 -22.48 10.35 8.81
N GLN A 101 -21.17 10.20 8.66
CA GLN A 101 -20.47 10.57 7.44
C GLN A 101 -20.89 9.72 6.24
N SER A 102 -20.98 8.40 6.38
CA SER A 102 -21.47 7.52 5.30
C SER A 102 -22.91 7.89 4.90
N SER A 103 -23.80 8.05 5.88
CA SER A 103 -25.20 8.42 5.62
C SER A 103 -25.35 9.75 4.87
N ILE A 104 -24.46 10.71 5.15
CA ILE A 104 -24.51 12.06 4.59
C ILE A 104 -23.80 12.13 3.23
N GLN A 105 -22.59 11.59 3.12
CA GLN A 105 -21.74 11.73 1.94
C GLN A 105 -22.12 10.71 0.86
N THR A 106 -22.21 9.42 1.19
CA THR A 106 -22.45 8.36 0.20
C THR A 106 -23.87 8.40 -0.33
N HIS A 107 -24.86 8.56 0.57
CA HIS A 107 -26.27 8.42 0.19
C HIS A 107 -26.93 9.72 -0.25
N GLN A 108 -26.45 10.88 0.20
CA GLN A 108 -27.10 12.17 -0.07
C GLN A 108 -26.17 13.24 -0.69
N LYS A 109 -24.85 12.98 -0.78
CA LYS A 109 -23.87 13.89 -1.37
C LYS A 109 -23.90 15.30 -0.77
N TYR A 110 -24.15 15.40 0.54
CA TYR A 110 -24.02 16.67 1.25
C TYR A 110 -22.58 16.89 1.71
N ILE A 111 -22.24 18.16 1.91
CA ILE A 111 -20.93 18.56 2.44
C ILE A 111 -21.00 18.55 3.96
N THR A 112 -20.21 17.70 4.60
CA THR A 112 -20.06 17.60 6.06
C THR A 112 -19.09 18.64 6.59
N LEU A 113 -19.35 19.11 7.80
CA LEU A 113 -18.53 20.08 8.51
C LEU A 113 -17.92 19.47 9.78
N GLU A 114 -16.82 20.04 10.23
CA GLU A 114 -16.19 19.72 11.53
C GLU A 114 -15.95 21.00 12.33
N ASN A 115 -16.03 20.91 13.65
CA ASN A 115 -15.80 22.03 14.53
C ASN A 115 -14.31 22.42 14.53
N VAL A 116 -14.02 23.72 14.47
CA VAL A 116 -12.63 24.23 14.49
C VAL A 116 -11.94 23.88 15.82
N SER A 117 -12.68 23.83 16.92
CA SER A 117 -12.13 23.67 18.27
C SER A 117 -11.53 22.30 18.55
N ASP A 118 -12.17 21.23 18.09
CA ASP A 118 -11.85 19.85 18.47
C ASP A 118 -11.89 18.86 17.30
N ARG A 119 -12.15 19.34 16.08
CA ARG A 119 -12.27 18.53 14.85
C ARG A 119 -13.42 17.51 14.90
N SER A 120 -14.31 17.62 15.88
CA SER A 120 -15.50 16.77 15.97
C SER A 120 -16.49 17.09 14.85
N MET A 121 -17.33 16.13 14.48
CA MET A 121 -18.33 16.34 13.44
C MET A 121 -19.36 17.38 13.88
N SER A 122 -19.62 18.37 13.03
CA SER A 122 -20.65 19.38 13.26
C SER A 122 -22.04 18.79 13.04
N PRO A 123 -23.07 19.22 13.79
CA PRO A 123 -24.46 18.88 13.47
C PRO A 123 -24.95 19.59 12.21
N HIS A 124 -24.18 20.53 11.64
CA HIS A 124 -24.54 21.23 10.41
C HIS A 124 -23.95 20.53 9.19
N PHE A 125 -24.73 20.52 8.11
CA PHE A 125 -24.31 20.03 6.80
C PHE A 125 -24.75 21.01 5.72
N ILE A 126 -24.08 20.99 4.58
CA ILE A 126 -24.36 21.90 3.47
C ILE A 126 -24.94 21.12 2.29
N ILE A 127 -26.08 21.60 1.80
CA ILE A 127 -26.82 21.09 0.65
C ILE A 127 -26.42 21.95 -0.56
N VAL A 128 -26.11 21.31 -1.68
CA VAL A 128 -25.88 22.00 -2.97
C VAL A 128 -27.18 21.96 -3.78
N SER A 129 -27.87 23.09 -3.87
CA SER A 129 -29.10 23.25 -4.65
C SER A 129 -28.77 23.67 -6.09
N ASN A 130 -29.48 23.11 -7.06
CA ASN A 130 -29.43 23.53 -8.46
C ASN A 130 -30.53 24.58 -8.75
N ARG A 131 -30.64 25.62 -7.93
CA ARG A 131 -31.66 26.68 -8.03
C ARG A 131 -31.00 28.02 -7.69
N VAL A 132 -31.58 29.11 -8.16
CA VAL A 132 -31.18 30.46 -7.70
C VAL A 132 -31.58 30.64 -6.22
N ALA A 133 -30.98 31.59 -5.51
CA ALA A 133 -31.41 31.90 -4.14
C ALA A 133 -32.85 32.43 -4.11
N ASP A 134 -33.70 31.83 -3.28
CA ASP A 134 -35.07 32.29 -3.01
C ASP A 134 -35.48 31.79 -1.63
N SER A 135 -35.81 32.69 -0.69
CA SER A 135 -35.98 32.30 0.72
C SER A 135 -37.08 31.26 0.94
N THR A 136 -38.21 31.39 0.24
CA THR A 136 -39.35 30.47 0.43
C THR A 136 -39.03 29.08 -0.11
N ARG A 137 -38.44 29.02 -1.31
CA ARG A 137 -38.00 27.76 -1.92
C ARG A 137 -36.85 27.14 -1.14
N ASP A 138 -35.90 27.94 -0.68
CA ASP A 138 -34.74 27.48 0.09
C ASP A 138 -35.18 26.80 1.39
N ASP A 139 -36.18 27.34 2.09
CA ASP A 139 -36.73 26.72 3.30
C ASP A 139 -37.41 25.37 2.99
N ILE A 140 -38.13 25.26 1.87
CA ILE A 140 -38.73 24.00 1.42
C ILE A 140 -37.65 22.98 1.07
N ILE A 141 -36.59 23.38 0.35
CA ILE A 141 -35.48 22.50 -0.02
C ILE A 141 -34.74 22.02 1.23
N LYS A 142 -34.44 22.92 2.18
CA LYS A 142 -33.81 22.57 3.46
C LYS A 142 -34.65 21.56 4.23
N ALA A 143 -35.95 21.84 4.43
CA ALA A 143 -36.84 20.96 5.17
C ALA A 143 -36.98 19.59 4.50
N GLY A 144 -37.06 19.55 3.16
CA GLY A 144 -37.11 18.32 2.37
C GLY A 144 -35.87 17.45 2.56
N ASN A 145 -34.68 18.03 2.39
CA ASN A 145 -33.39 17.33 2.55
C ASN A 145 -33.16 16.87 3.99
N GLN A 146 -33.47 17.70 4.99
CA GLN A 146 -33.39 17.31 6.40
C GLN A 146 -34.31 16.13 6.72
N ARG A 147 -35.53 16.10 6.17
CA ARG A 147 -36.46 14.98 6.37
C ARG A 147 -35.94 13.68 5.76
N VAL A 148 -35.32 13.74 4.58
CA VAL A 148 -34.70 12.57 3.95
C VAL A 148 -33.54 12.06 4.80
N LEU A 149 -32.65 12.95 5.24
CA LEU A 149 -31.53 12.59 6.10
C LEU A 149 -32.00 12.03 7.45
N ARG A 150 -33.02 12.64 8.07
CA ARG A 150 -33.62 12.16 9.32
C ARG A 150 -34.09 10.71 9.21
N ALA A 151 -34.74 10.34 8.10
CA ALA A 151 -35.19 8.96 7.90
C ALA A 151 -34.00 7.99 7.84
N ARG A 152 -32.96 8.32 7.07
CA ARG A 152 -31.74 7.49 6.98
C ARG A 152 -30.98 7.36 8.30
N LEU A 153 -30.86 8.45 9.05
CA LEU A 153 -30.21 8.43 10.35
C LEU A 153 -31.05 7.68 11.40
N ALA A 154 -32.38 7.67 11.28
CA ALA A 154 -33.23 6.84 12.14
C ALA A 154 -33.02 5.35 11.89
N ASP A 155 -32.83 4.93 10.64
CA ASP A 155 -32.49 3.54 10.31
C ASP A 155 -31.12 3.17 10.90
N ALA A 156 -30.12 4.03 10.76
CA ALA A 156 -28.80 3.83 11.37
C ALA A 156 -28.86 3.79 12.91
N GLU A 157 -29.63 4.69 13.54
CA GLU A 157 -29.85 4.71 15.00
C GLU A 157 -30.52 3.43 15.49
N PHE A 158 -31.48 2.89 14.72
CA PHE A 158 -32.11 1.61 15.00
C PHE A 158 -31.09 0.47 15.00
N PHE A 159 -30.29 0.32 13.94
CA PHE A 159 -29.27 -0.73 13.86
C PHE A 159 -28.20 -0.57 14.95
N TRP A 160 -27.72 0.65 15.19
CA TRP A 160 -26.76 0.93 16.26
C TRP A 160 -27.27 0.47 17.63
N THR A 161 -28.54 0.78 17.94
CA THR A 161 -29.16 0.40 19.21
C THR A 161 -29.38 -1.10 19.31
N GLN A 162 -29.87 -1.72 18.23
CA GLN A 162 -30.11 -3.16 18.17
C GLN A 162 -28.82 -3.95 18.32
N ASP A 163 -27.78 -3.57 17.58
CA ASP A 163 -26.52 -4.30 17.55
C ASP A 163 -25.76 -4.19 18.88
N LYS A 164 -25.83 -3.03 19.54
CA LYS A 164 -25.24 -2.80 20.86
C LYS A 164 -25.94 -3.53 22.00
N ALA A 165 -27.13 -4.10 21.77
CA ALA A 165 -27.87 -4.82 22.81
C ALA A 165 -27.25 -6.18 23.14
N ARG A 166 -26.35 -6.69 22.30
CA ARG A 166 -25.61 -7.94 22.48
C ARG A 166 -24.12 -7.67 22.53
N LYS A 167 -23.35 -8.57 23.14
CA LYS A 167 -21.89 -8.46 23.09
C LYS A 167 -21.41 -8.82 21.70
N LEU A 168 -20.30 -8.21 21.27
CA LEU A 168 -19.71 -8.49 19.95
C LEU A 168 -19.40 -9.99 19.75
N GLU A 169 -18.97 -10.70 20.81
CA GLU A 169 -18.69 -12.14 20.71
C GLU A 169 -19.93 -13.00 20.43
N ASP A 170 -21.13 -12.53 20.79
CA ASP A 170 -22.39 -13.26 20.59
C ASP A 170 -22.72 -13.41 19.09
N TYR A 171 -22.08 -12.62 18.23
CA TYR A 171 -22.21 -12.67 16.78
C TYR A 171 -21.32 -13.74 16.11
N LEU A 172 -20.29 -14.23 16.79
CA LEU A 172 -19.32 -15.17 16.21
C LEU A 172 -19.94 -16.45 15.60
N PRO A 173 -20.97 -17.08 16.20
CA PRO A 173 -21.57 -18.29 15.60
C PRO A 173 -22.22 -18.04 14.24
N GLN A 174 -22.80 -16.85 14.02
CA GLN A 174 -23.50 -16.50 12.77
C GLN A 174 -22.54 -16.32 11.59
N LEU A 175 -21.24 -16.11 11.85
CA LEU A 175 -20.23 -16.12 10.79
C LEU A 175 -20.11 -17.48 10.08
N GLY A 176 -20.63 -18.55 10.69
CA GLY A 176 -20.69 -19.88 10.08
C GLY A 176 -21.65 -19.94 8.89
N ASP A 177 -22.65 -19.04 8.84
CA ASP A 177 -23.64 -18.97 7.77
C ASP A 177 -23.09 -18.25 6.52
N ILE A 178 -21.96 -17.55 6.66
CA ILE A 178 -21.31 -16.81 5.56
C ILE A 178 -20.21 -17.69 4.98
N THR A 179 -20.39 -18.14 3.74
CA THR A 179 -19.31 -18.83 3.00
C THR A 179 -18.19 -17.85 2.70
N PHE A 180 -16.96 -18.16 3.12
CA PHE A 180 -15.79 -17.35 2.77
C PHE A 180 -15.42 -17.57 1.30
N TYR A 181 -15.24 -18.82 0.90
CA TYR A 181 -15.04 -19.22 -0.49
C TYR A 181 -15.24 -20.73 -0.66
N ALA A 182 -15.59 -21.17 -1.87
CA ALA A 182 -15.68 -22.59 -2.19
C ALA A 182 -14.33 -23.29 -1.94
N GLY A 183 -14.31 -24.24 -1.01
CA GLY A 183 -13.09 -24.95 -0.60
C GLY A 183 -12.29 -24.30 0.54
N LEU A 184 -12.65 -23.10 1.03
CA LEU A 184 -11.98 -22.42 2.16
C LEU A 184 -12.84 -22.30 3.43
N GLY A 185 -14.05 -22.85 3.38
CA GLY A 185 -14.99 -22.87 4.51
C GLY A 185 -15.79 -21.57 4.67
N SER A 186 -16.24 -21.36 5.89
CA SER A 186 -17.02 -20.19 6.32
C SER A 186 -16.13 -19.04 6.79
N VAL A 187 -16.72 -17.86 7.00
CA VAL A 187 -16.04 -16.74 7.65
C VAL A 187 -15.71 -17.07 9.11
N HIS A 188 -16.49 -17.92 9.78
CA HIS A 188 -16.14 -18.43 11.09
C HIS A 188 -14.83 -19.24 11.06
N ASP A 189 -14.68 -20.13 10.08
CA ASP A 189 -13.45 -20.93 9.91
C ASP A 189 -12.25 -20.01 9.66
N LYS A 190 -12.43 -18.99 8.80
CA LYS A 190 -11.43 -17.94 8.59
C LYS A 190 -11.03 -17.25 9.89
N VAL A 191 -12.00 -16.82 10.70
CA VAL A 191 -11.76 -16.17 11.99
C VAL A 191 -10.90 -17.05 12.92
N ARG A 192 -11.17 -18.37 12.98
CA ARG A 192 -10.36 -19.29 13.78
C ARG A 192 -8.93 -19.44 13.26
N ARG A 193 -8.71 -19.36 11.94
CA ARG A 193 -7.36 -19.40 11.36
C ARG A 193 -6.59 -18.11 11.62
N ILE A 194 -7.23 -16.95 11.43
CA ILE A 194 -6.58 -15.65 11.71
C ILE A 194 -6.28 -15.47 13.20
N GLU A 195 -7.13 -15.99 14.11
CA GLU A 195 -6.85 -16.01 15.56
C GLU A 195 -5.52 -16.70 15.85
N LYS A 196 -5.34 -17.92 15.34
CA LYS A 196 -4.09 -18.68 15.52
C LYS A 196 -2.89 -17.96 14.88
N LEU A 197 -3.05 -17.49 13.64
CA LEU A 197 -1.99 -16.79 12.92
C LEU A 197 -1.58 -15.48 13.62
N ALA A 198 -2.53 -14.71 14.15
CA ALA A 198 -2.21 -13.48 14.88
C ALA A 198 -1.34 -13.79 16.11
N GLY A 199 -1.64 -14.87 16.82
CA GLY A 199 -0.78 -15.36 17.92
C GLY A 199 0.60 -15.83 17.46
N ASP A 200 0.70 -16.46 16.28
CA ASP A 200 1.97 -16.86 15.68
C ASP A 200 2.82 -15.69 15.17
N ILE A 201 2.17 -14.59 14.78
CA ILE A 201 2.80 -13.38 14.23
C ILE A 201 3.26 -12.44 15.33
N ALA A 202 2.47 -12.30 16.41
CA ALA A 202 2.73 -11.35 17.50
C ALA A 202 4.17 -11.36 18.04
N PRO A 203 4.85 -12.50 18.25
CA PRO A 203 6.24 -12.54 18.74
C PRO A 203 7.26 -11.84 17.83
N PHE A 204 6.94 -11.62 16.55
CA PHE A 204 7.82 -10.96 15.58
C PHE A 204 7.55 -9.46 15.45
N ILE A 205 6.57 -8.92 16.19
CA ILE A 205 6.22 -7.50 16.18
C ILE A 205 6.56 -6.90 17.54
N SER A 206 7.46 -5.92 17.55
CA SER A 206 7.87 -5.25 18.78
C SER A 206 6.67 -4.64 19.52
N GLY A 207 6.56 -4.93 20.82
CA GLY A 207 5.48 -4.43 21.68
C GLY A 207 4.10 -5.07 21.45
N CYS A 208 4.00 -6.14 20.65
CA CYS A 208 2.75 -6.84 20.44
C CYS A 208 2.44 -7.82 21.58
N ASP A 209 1.30 -7.62 22.26
CA ASP A 209 0.75 -8.61 23.18
C ASP A 209 0.01 -9.71 22.39
N PRO A 210 0.47 -10.97 22.43
CA PRO A 210 -0.16 -12.06 21.68
C PRO A 210 -1.59 -12.33 22.13
N VAL A 211 -1.94 -12.13 23.40
CA VAL A 211 -3.30 -12.36 23.92
C VAL A 211 -4.26 -11.33 23.34
N LYS A 212 -3.85 -10.06 23.30
CA LYS A 212 -4.64 -8.99 22.68
C LYS A 212 -4.79 -9.19 21.18
N ALA A 213 -3.70 -9.57 20.49
CA ALA A 213 -3.73 -9.86 19.05
C ALA A 213 -4.70 -11.02 18.72
N GLN A 214 -4.65 -12.11 19.49
CA GLN A 214 -5.57 -13.24 19.34
C GLN A 214 -7.02 -12.85 19.62
N ARG A 215 -7.28 -12.11 20.71
CA ARG A 215 -8.63 -11.66 21.06
C ARG A 215 -9.21 -10.73 20.00
N ALA A 216 -8.42 -9.78 19.50
CA ALA A 216 -8.81 -8.92 18.40
C ALA A 216 -9.09 -9.72 17.13
N ALA A 217 -8.22 -10.65 16.75
CA ALA A 217 -8.39 -11.47 15.55
C ALA A 217 -9.64 -12.37 15.61
N LEU A 218 -9.96 -12.91 16.79
CA LEU A 218 -11.20 -13.67 17.01
C LEU A 218 -12.45 -12.79 16.76
N LEU A 219 -12.43 -11.54 17.19
CA LEU A 219 -13.59 -10.64 17.08
C LEU A 219 -13.60 -9.80 15.80
N ALA A 220 -12.51 -9.79 15.03
CA ALA A 220 -12.26 -8.83 13.95
C ALA A 220 -13.34 -8.77 12.86
N LYS A 221 -14.07 -9.87 12.65
CA LYS A 221 -15.10 -10.00 11.62
C LYS A 221 -16.50 -10.22 12.18
N ALA A 222 -16.67 -10.16 13.49
CA ALA A 222 -17.95 -10.40 14.15
C ALA A 222 -19.02 -9.37 13.76
N ASP A 223 -18.61 -8.17 13.34
CA ASP A 223 -19.52 -7.14 12.87
C ASP A 223 -20.14 -7.42 11.49
N LEU A 224 -19.60 -8.35 10.69
CA LEU A 224 -20.12 -8.66 9.35
C LEU A 224 -21.57 -9.17 9.34
N VAL A 225 -22.07 -9.65 10.48
CA VAL A 225 -23.43 -10.17 10.65
C VAL A 225 -24.34 -9.18 11.40
N THR A 226 -23.87 -7.96 11.69
CA THR A 226 -24.68 -6.95 12.37
C THR A 226 -25.60 -6.22 11.39
N GLY A 227 -26.69 -5.64 11.91
CA GLY A 227 -27.61 -4.87 11.09
C GLY A 227 -26.92 -3.66 10.44
N MET A 228 -26.05 -2.98 11.20
CA MET A 228 -25.32 -1.81 10.70
C MET A 228 -24.43 -2.16 9.51
N VAL A 229 -23.64 -3.22 9.58
CA VAL A 229 -22.75 -3.60 8.45
C VAL A 229 -23.55 -4.17 7.28
N GLY A 230 -24.70 -4.79 7.55
CA GLY A 230 -25.66 -5.18 6.50
C GLY A 230 -26.16 -3.99 5.67
N GLU A 231 -26.48 -2.86 6.32
CA GLU A 231 -26.91 -1.62 5.64
C GLU A 231 -25.74 -0.76 5.12
N PHE A 232 -24.61 -0.76 5.82
CA PHE A 232 -23.41 0.04 5.52
C PHE A 232 -22.14 -0.85 5.45
N PRO A 233 -21.97 -1.65 4.39
CA PRO A 233 -20.86 -2.61 4.29
C PRO A 233 -19.46 -2.00 4.32
N GLU A 234 -19.34 -0.72 3.95
CA GLU A 234 -18.08 0.04 4.01
C GLU A 234 -17.61 0.33 5.44
N LEU A 235 -18.49 0.19 6.45
CA LEU A 235 -18.16 0.42 7.86
C LEU A 235 -17.68 -0.84 8.59
N GLN A 236 -17.50 -1.96 7.87
CA GLN A 236 -16.94 -3.19 8.43
C GLN A 236 -15.56 -2.96 9.07
N GLY A 237 -15.26 -3.71 10.12
CA GLY A 237 -14.11 -3.50 11.01
C GLY A 237 -14.34 -2.32 11.95
N ILE A 238 -14.63 -1.12 11.41
CA ILE A 238 -14.85 0.12 12.19
C ILE A 238 -15.98 -0.08 13.20
N MET A 239 -17.13 -0.59 12.74
CA MET A 239 -18.26 -0.90 13.62
C MET A 239 -17.91 -1.99 14.63
N GLY A 240 -17.14 -3.02 14.22
CA GLY A 240 -16.57 -4.00 15.13
C GLY A 240 -15.80 -3.36 16.29
N GLY A 241 -14.96 -2.35 16.02
CA GLY A 241 -14.25 -1.61 17.07
C GLY A 241 -15.20 -0.91 18.04
N TYR A 242 -16.20 -0.19 17.51
CA TYR A 242 -17.22 0.45 18.34
C TYR A 242 -18.02 -0.53 19.22
N TYR A 243 -18.39 -1.68 18.66
CA TYR A 243 -19.11 -2.72 19.40
C TYR A 243 -18.21 -3.44 20.40
N ALA A 244 -16.91 -3.58 20.13
CA ALA A 244 -15.94 -4.11 21.08
C ALA A 244 -15.84 -3.20 22.32
N VAL A 245 -15.70 -1.88 22.12
CA VAL A 245 -15.73 -0.90 23.22
C VAL A 245 -17.05 -1.00 24.00
N ALA A 246 -18.19 -1.04 23.30
CA ALA A 246 -19.50 -1.19 23.95
C ALA A 246 -19.65 -2.51 24.73
N SER A 247 -18.93 -3.56 24.32
CA SER A 247 -18.90 -4.86 24.98
C SER A 247 -17.93 -4.93 26.17
N GLY A 248 -17.14 -3.87 26.41
CA GLY A 248 -16.15 -3.80 27.48
C GLY A 248 -14.80 -4.43 27.15
N GLU A 249 -14.47 -4.60 25.86
CA GLU A 249 -13.13 -5.04 25.44
C GLU A 249 -12.08 -3.96 25.72
N ASP A 250 -10.82 -4.39 25.83
CA ASP A 250 -9.66 -3.49 25.94
C ASP A 250 -9.55 -2.54 24.74
N SER A 251 -9.09 -1.31 24.94
CA SER A 251 -9.00 -0.30 23.89
C SER A 251 -8.10 -0.73 22.73
N ASP A 252 -7.01 -1.45 23.00
CA ASP A 252 -6.12 -1.96 21.96
C ASP A 252 -6.79 -3.07 21.15
N VAL A 253 -7.62 -3.90 21.80
CA VAL A 253 -8.40 -4.93 21.10
C VAL A 253 -9.42 -4.28 20.17
N ALA A 254 -10.14 -3.27 20.65
CA ALA A 254 -11.11 -2.54 19.85
C ALA A 254 -10.47 -1.80 18.67
N GLU A 255 -9.34 -1.12 18.89
CA GLU A 255 -8.59 -0.44 17.82
C GLU A 255 -8.01 -1.43 16.81
N ALA A 256 -7.52 -2.58 17.27
CA ALA A 256 -7.05 -3.65 16.38
C ALA A 256 -8.17 -4.20 15.50
N ILE A 257 -9.39 -4.38 16.04
CA ILE A 257 -10.56 -4.76 15.26
C ILE A 257 -10.90 -3.66 14.23
N ALA A 258 -10.93 -2.38 14.64
CA ALA A 258 -11.26 -1.26 13.77
C ALA A 258 -10.31 -1.10 12.57
N SER A 259 -9.02 -1.40 12.77
CA SER A 259 -7.96 -1.09 11.80
C SER A 259 -7.41 -2.31 11.05
N HIS A 260 -7.82 -3.55 11.38
CA HIS A 260 -7.20 -4.76 10.80
C HIS A 260 -7.28 -4.86 9.26
N TYR A 261 -8.26 -4.23 8.62
CA TYR A 261 -8.32 -4.22 7.16
C TYR A 261 -7.18 -3.41 6.53
N ARG A 262 -6.63 -2.42 7.26
CA ARG A 262 -5.57 -1.53 6.75
C ARG A 262 -4.23 -2.26 6.56
N PRO A 263 -3.43 -1.89 5.55
CA PRO A 263 -3.79 -0.99 4.47
C PRO A 263 -4.69 -1.71 3.44
N GLN A 264 -5.75 -1.05 2.98
CA GLN A 264 -6.63 -1.56 1.91
C GLN A 264 -6.12 -1.23 0.50
N GLY A 265 -5.19 -0.28 0.39
CA GLY A 265 -4.58 0.15 -0.87
C GLY A 265 -3.31 0.99 -0.64
N PRO A 266 -2.64 1.43 -1.73
CA PRO A 266 -1.32 2.08 -1.64
C PRO A 266 -1.30 3.42 -0.90
N GLN A 267 -2.45 4.08 -0.77
CA GLN A 267 -2.59 5.39 -0.10
C GLN A 267 -3.12 5.25 1.34
N ASP A 268 -3.48 4.04 1.76
CA ASP A 268 -4.00 3.78 3.10
C ASP A 268 -2.84 3.50 4.05
N ALA A 269 -2.90 4.06 5.26
CA ALA A 269 -1.82 3.92 6.23
C ALA A 269 -1.78 2.51 6.81
N VAL A 270 -0.59 2.02 7.15
CA VAL A 270 -0.47 0.78 7.94
C VAL A 270 -1.03 0.98 9.35
N PRO A 271 -1.56 -0.08 10.00
CA PRO A 271 -1.98 0.02 11.39
C PRO A 271 -0.80 0.42 12.29
N SER A 272 -0.98 1.38 13.19
CA SER A 272 0.07 1.84 14.11
C SER A 272 0.19 0.97 15.37
N LEU A 273 -0.92 0.36 15.80
CA LEU A 273 -0.97 -0.50 16.97
C LEU A 273 -0.37 -1.89 16.64
N PRO A 274 0.59 -2.42 17.43
CA PRO A 274 1.19 -3.73 17.19
C PRO A 274 0.20 -4.89 17.07
N ALA A 275 -0.84 -4.93 17.92
CA ALA A 275 -1.89 -5.96 17.83
C ALA A 275 -2.68 -5.86 16.51
N ALA A 276 -2.95 -4.63 16.03
CA ALA A 276 -3.61 -4.41 14.76
C ALA A 276 -2.76 -4.86 13.57
N MET A 277 -1.45 -4.60 13.60
CA MET A 277 -0.50 -5.10 12.59
C MET A 277 -0.52 -6.62 12.52
N ALA A 278 -0.50 -7.30 13.69
CA ALA A 278 -0.57 -8.76 13.76
C ALA A 278 -1.85 -9.31 13.13
N VAL A 279 -3.02 -8.74 13.46
CA VAL A 279 -4.31 -9.17 12.92
C VAL A 279 -4.42 -8.89 11.42
N SER A 280 -3.93 -7.73 10.97
CA SER A 280 -3.92 -7.36 9.55
C SER A 280 -3.04 -8.30 8.72
N LEU A 281 -1.84 -8.62 9.21
CA LEU A 281 -0.96 -9.61 8.59
C LEU A 281 -1.62 -10.98 8.59
N ALA A 282 -2.22 -11.42 9.70
CA ALA A 282 -2.92 -12.70 9.79
C ALA A 282 -4.03 -12.83 8.74
N ASP A 283 -4.89 -11.82 8.59
CA ASP A 283 -6.00 -11.84 7.63
C ASP A 283 -5.53 -11.87 6.17
N LYS A 284 -4.48 -11.09 5.86
CA LYS A 284 -3.89 -11.05 4.51
C LYS A 284 -3.15 -12.35 4.18
N ILE A 285 -2.38 -12.89 5.13
CA ILE A 285 -1.66 -14.17 4.98
C ILE A 285 -2.65 -15.33 4.82
N ASP A 286 -3.70 -15.41 5.65
CA ASP A 286 -4.75 -16.44 5.53
C ASP A 286 -5.39 -16.42 4.14
N THR A 287 -5.73 -15.21 3.65
CA THR A 287 -6.34 -15.00 2.34
C THR A 287 -5.39 -15.45 1.22
N LEU A 288 -4.13 -14.99 1.24
CA LEU A 288 -3.15 -15.35 0.23
C LEU A 288 -2.94 -16.86 0.15
N VAL A 289 -2.69 -17.51 1.29
CA VAL A 289 -2.42 -18.95 1.34
C VAL A 289 -3.66 -19.75 0.95
N GLY A 290 -4.85 -19.36 1.42
CA GLY A 290 -6.12 -19.99 1.09
C GLY A 290 -6.38 -19.98 -0.42
N PHE A 291 -6.41 -18.80 -1.04
CA PHE A 291 -6.73 -18.67 -2.46
C PHE A 291 -5.69 -19.32 -3.38
N PHE A 292 -4.41 -19.29 -3.01
CA PHE A 292 -3.38 -20.03 -3.76
C PHE A 292 -3.57 -21.54 -3.64
N GLY A 293 -3.87 -22.06 -2.44
CA GLY A 293 -4.07 -23.50 -2.20
C GLY A 293 -5.26 -24.11 -2.94
N VAL A 294 -6.34 -23.34 -3.16
CA VAL A 294 -7.49 -23.78 -4.00
C VAL A 294 -7.33 -23.47 -5.49
N GLY A 295 -6.17 -22.95 -5.91
CA GLY A 295 -5.89 -22.63 -7.31
C GLY A 295 -6.56 -21.37 -7.86
N ALA A 296 -7.18 -20.55 -7.01
CA ALA A 296 -7.87 -19.31 -7.37
C ALA A 296 -6.90 -18.11 -7.44
N LYS A 297 -5.84 -18.26 -8.24
CA LYS A 297 -4.73 -17.32 -8.37
C LYS A 297 -5.08 -16.14 -9.29
N PRO A 298 -4.43 -14.96 -9.15
CA PRO A 298 -4.62 -13.85 -10.09
C PRO A 298 -4.09 -14.21 -11.48
N THR A 299 -4.79 -13.81 -12.55
CA THR A 299 -4.41 -14.12 -13.94
C THR A 299 -4.38 -12.86 -14.81
N GLY A 300 -3.27 -12.62 -15.51
CA GLY A 300 -3.14 -11.44 -16.38
C GLY A 300 -3.49 -10.15 -15.63
N SER A 301 -4.42 -9.36 -16.15
CA SER A 301 -4.94 -8.16 -15.48
C SER A 301 -6.00 -8.42 -14.40
N LYS A 302 -6.58 -9.62 -14.32
CA LYS A 302 -7.67 -9.94 -13.39
C LYS A 302 -7.11 -10.33 -12.01
N ASP A 303 -7.67 -9.71 -10.98
CA ASP A 303 -7.46 -10.05 -9.57
C ASP A 303 -8.80 -9.92 -8.81
N PRO A 304 -9.73 -10.86 -9.03
CA PRO A 304 -11.10 -10.76 -8.49
C PRO A 304 -11.15 -10.78 -6.96
N TYR A 305 -10.12 -11.33 -6.30
CA TYR A 305 -10.05 -11.50 -4.86
C TYR A 305 -9.02 -10.57 -4.19
N ALA A 306 -8.53 -9.57 -4.94
CA ALA A 306 -7.61 -8.55 -4.44
C ALA A 306 -6.30 -9.10 -3.83
N LEU A 307 -5.79 -10.23 -4.31
CA LEU A 307 -4.60 -10.89 -3.77
C LEU A 307 -3.33 -10.06 -3.98
N ARG A 308 -3.25 -9.26 -5.05
CA ARG A 308 -2.15 -8.31 -5.26
C ARG A 308 -2.17 -7.22 -4.20
N ARG A 309 -3.37 -6.72 -3.84
CA ARG A 309 -3.52 -5.73 -2.77
C ARG A 309 -3.19 -6.32 -1.41
N ALA A 310 -3.61 -7.56 -1.14
CA ALA A 310 -3.26 -8.26 0.10
C ALA A 310 -1.74 -8.45 0.24
N ALA A 311 -1.06 -8.91 -0.81
CA ALA A 311 0.39 -9.08 -0.82
C ALA A 311 1.14 -7.74 -0.64
N LEU A 312 0.71 -6.68 -1.32
CA LEU A 312 1.27 -5.34 -1.11
C LEU A 312 1.03 -4.86 0.32
N GLY A 313 -0.13 -5.13 0.92
CA GLY A 313 -0.39 -4.77 2.31
C GLY A 313 0.52 -5.51 3.30
N VAL A 314 0.82 -6.78 3.06
CA VAL A 314 1.83 -7.54 3.86
C VAL A 314 3.20 -6.87 3.75
N ILE A 315 3.62 -6.54 2.52
CA ILE A 315 4.90 -5.88 2.26
C ILE A 315 4.96 -4.51 2.95
N SER A 316 3.95 -3.65 2.77
CA SER A 316 3.88 -2.32 3.39
C SER A 316 3.98 -2.41 4.91
N ILE A 317 3.24 -3.31 5.56
CA ILE A 317 3.31 -3.47 7.02
C ILE A 317 4.73 -3.85 7.45
N ILE A 318 5.38 -4.81 6.78
CA ILE A 318 6.75 -5.23 7.11
C ILE A 318 7.75 -4.08 6.91
N LEU A 319 7.67 -3.40 5.77
CA LEU A 319 8.60 -2.34 5.42
C LEU A 319 8.41 -1.07 6.26
N GLU A 320 7.17 -0.67 6.58
CA GLU A 320 6.92 0.55 7.36
C GLU A 320 7.13 0.32 8.86
N SER A 321 6.75 -0.85 9.38
CA SER A 321 6.94 -1.18 10.80
C SER A 321 8.36 -1.61 11.15
N GLN A 322 9.20 -1.90 10.15
CA GLN A 322 10.59 -2.33 10.32
C GLN A 322 10.75 -3.64 11.15
N ASN A 323 9.71 -4.47 11.18
CA ASN A 323 9.74 -5.77 11.83
C ASN A 323 10.17 -6.86 10.84
N ARG A 324 11.13 -7.71 11.21
CA ARG A 324 11.51 -8.89 10.42
C ARG A 324 10.53 -10.04 10.67
N ILE A 325 9.71 -10.35 9.68
CA ILE A 325 8.67 -11.37 9.76
C ILE A 325 9.07 -12.61 8.94
N PRO A 326 9.17 -13.82 9.53
CA PRO A 326 9.55 -15.04 8.81
C PRO A 326 8.37 -15.60 8.00
N LEU A 327 8.09 -14.99 6.85
CA LEU A 327 6.90 -15.25 6.06
C LEU A 327 6.77 -16.70 5.58
N ALA A 328 7.86 -17.36 5.17
CA ALA A 328 7.81 -18.75 4.73
C ALA A 328 7.30 -19.67 5.85
N LYS A 329 7.76 -19.45 7.10
CA LYS A 329 7.27 -20.21 8.27
C LYS A 329 5.79 -19.95 8.52
N LEU A 330 5.36 -18.70 8.41
CA LEU A 330 3.96 -18.32 8.63
C LEU A 330 3.03 -18.83 7.51
N PHE A 331 3.50 -18.84 6.27
CA PHE A 331 2.78 -19.43 5.13
C PHE A 331 2.57 -20.93 5.30
N VAL A 332 3.59 -21.65 5.77
CA VAL A 332 3.46 -23.08 6.09
C VAL A 332 2.46 -23.31 7.22
N LYS A 333 2.50 -22.51 8.30
CA LYS A 333 1.49 -22.60 9.38
C LYS A 333 0.08 -22.34 8.87
N ALA A 334 -0.11 -21.28 8.08
CA ALA A 334 -1.38 -20.93 7.47
C ALA A 334 -1.90 -22.06 6.57
N ALA A 335 -1.04 -22.69 5.76
CA ALA A 335 -1.40 -23.83 4.92
C ALA A 335 -1.90 -25.01 5.77
N SER A 336 -1.22 -25.31 6.89
CA SER A 336 -1.67 -26.34 7.82
C SER A 336 -3.02 -26.02 8.47
N TYR A 337 -3.30 -24.74 8.76
CA TYR A 337 -4.58 -24.31 9.32
C TYR A 337 -5.73 -24.39 8.31
N HIS A 338 -5.44 -24.25 7.02
CA HIS A 338 -6.39 -24.57 5.94
C HIS A 338 -6.56 -26.08 5.71
N GLY A 339 -5.65 -26.91 6.24
CA GLY A 339 -5.63 -28.35 6.01
C GLY A 339 -5.00 -28.74 4.67
N PHE A 340 -4.16 -27.89 4.09
CA PHE A 340 -3.39 -28.23 2.89
C PHE A 340 -2.15 -29.06 3.25
N ASP A 341 -1.84 -30.07 2.43
CA ASP A 341 -0.65 -30.91 2.63
C ASP A 341 0.66 -30.13 2.44
N ASN A 342 0.67 -29.18 1.49
CA ASN A 342 1.84 -28.38 1.13
C ASN A 342 1.45 -26.94 0.83
N LEU A 343 2.42 -26.03 1.01
CA LEU A 343 2.30 -24.65 0.55
C LEU A 343 2.38 -24.60 -0.99
N ASP A 344 1.54 -23.78 -1.63
CA ASP A 344 1.62 -23.57 -3.07
C ASP A 344 2.93 -22.85 -3.45
N GLU A 345 3.73 -23.48 -4.30
CA GLU A 345 5.06 -23.00 -4.71
C GLU A 345 5.02 -21.65 -5.44
N ALA A 346 3.87 -21.25 -6.00
CA ALA A 346 3.75 -19.97 -6.70
C ALA A 346 3.58 -18.77 -5.76
N LEU A 347 3.31 -18.98 -4.46
CA LEU A 347 3.04 -17.87 -3.53
C LEU A 347 4.29 -17.01 -3.27
N GLN A 348 5.44 -17.64 -3.04
CA GLN A 348 6.68 -16.90 -2.77
C GLN A 348 7.15 -16.09 -3.98
N PRO A 349 7.24 -16.65 -5.22
CA PRO A 349 7.52 -15.87 -6.42
C PRO A 349 6.52 -14.72 -6.63
N PHE A 350 5.24 -14.95 -6.33
CA PHE A 350 4.22 -13.90 -6.41
C PHE A 350 4.52 -12.75 -5.44
N LEU A 351 4.88 -13.04 -4.19
CA LEU A 351 5.22 -12.01 -3.20
C LEU A 351 6.48 -11.24 -3.60
N ILE A 352 7.54 -11.93 -4.05
CA ILE A 352 8.79 -11.29 -4.52
C ILE A 352 8.52 -10.37 -5.71
N GLU A 353 7.66 -10.79 -6.63
CA GLU A 353 7.24 -9.98 -7.76
C GLU A 353 6.41 -8.75 -7.31
N ARG A 354 5.66 -8.82 -6.21
CA ARG A 354 5.01 -7.63 -5.61
C ARG A 354 6.01 -6.72 -4.90
N LEU A 355 7.01 -7.27 -4.25
CA LEU A 355 8.10 -6.49 -3.65
C LEU A 355 8.86 -5.71 -4.73
N ARG A 356 9.16 -6.35 -5.86
CA ARG A 356 9.77 -5.69 -7.02
C ARG A 356 8.99 -4.45 -7.45
N VAL A 357 7.66 -4.57 -7.61
CA VAL A 357 6.80 -3.43 -7.96
C VAL A 357 6.86 -2.33 -6.90
N SER A 358 6.81 -2.68 -5.61
CA SER A 358 6.93 -1.70 -4.52
C SER A 358 8.26 -0.96 -4.52
N LEU A 359 9.37 -1.61 -4.89
CA LEU A 359 10.68 -0.97 -5.02
C LEU A 359 10.73 -0.03 -6.23
N LEU A 360 10.13 -0.39 -7.36
CA LEU A 360 10.02 0.48 -8.54
C LEU A 360 9.24 1.75 -8.23
N ASP A 361 8.14 1.64 -7.48
CA ASP A 361 7.34 2.79 -7.03
C ASP A 361 8.13 3.72 -6.08
N GLN A 362 9.20 3.20 -5.45
CA GLN A 362 10.16 3.97 -4.64
C GLN A 362 11.34 4.53 -5.46
N ASN A 363 11.25 4.52 -6.79
CA ASN A 363 12.29 4.96 -7.73
C ASN A 363 13.58 4.12 -7.68
N ILE A 364 13.54 2.89 -7.19
CA ILE A 364 14.63 1.93 -7.39
C ILE A 364 14.55 1.40 -8.82
N SER A 365 15.67 1.40 -9.53
CA SER A 365 15.69 0.99 -10.93
C SER A 365 15.42 -0.53 -11.08
N HIS A 366 14.85 -0.89 -12.23
CA HIS A 366 14.41 -2.26 -12.51
C HIS A 366 15.53 -3.30 -12.40
N ASP A 367 16.69 -2.93 -12.90
CA ASP A 367 17.91 -3.71 -12.96
C ASP A 367 18.51 -3.95 -11.56
N VAL A 368 18.52 -2.91 -10.70
CA VAL A 368 18.93 -3.03 -9.28
C VAL A 368 17.96 -3.92 -8.51
N ALA A 369 16.65 -3.72 -8.66
CA ALA A 369 15.66 -4.58 -8.02
C ALA A 369 15.82 -6.05 -8.47
N ALA A 370 16.03 -6.28 -9.77
CA ALA A 370 16.25 -7.63 -10.31
C ALA A 370 17.54 -8.27 -9.76
N SER A 371 18.62 -7.49 -9.61
CA SER A 371 19.92 -7.97 -9.12
C SER A 371 19.85 -8.58 -7.72
N VAL A 372 18.97 -8.04 -6.85
CA VAL A 372 18.81 -8.52 -5.47
C VAL A 372 17.75 -9.62 -5.37
N LEU A 373 16.63 -9.47 -6.09
CA LEU A 373 15.47 -10.34 -5.92
C LEU A 373 15.57 -11.68 -6.67
N GLN A 374 16.27 -11.76 -7.81
CA GLN A 374 16.36 -13.00 -8.59
C GLN A 374 17.29 -14.04 -7.95
N THR A 375 18.27 -13.60 -7.18
CA THR A 375 19.22 -14.46 -6.46
C THR A 375 18.88 -14.63 -4.98
N ALA A 376 17.74 -14.08 -4.54
CA ALA A 376 17.29 -14.16 -3.17
C ALA A 376 17.13 -15.62 -2.72
N THR A 377 17.91 -16.00 -1.71
CA THR A 377 17.81 -17.30 -1.02
C THR A 377 17.02 -17.19 0.29
N THR A 378 16.60 -15.98 0.65
CA THR A 378 15.89 -15.62 1.89
C THR A 378 14.46 -15.20 1.59
N ASP A 379 13.56 -15.41 2.57
CA ASP A 379 12.20 -14.91 2.58
C ASP A 379 12.05 -13.58 3.37
N ASP A 380 13.15 -13.04 3.89
CA ASP A 380 13.18 -11.76 4.61
C ASP A 380 12.98 -10.59 3.64
N VAL A 381 11.72 -10.21 3.48
CA VAL A 381 11.28 -9.08 2.64
C VAL A 381 11.94 -7.77 3.05
N LEU A 382 12.18 -7.55 4.34
CA LEU A 382 12.80 -6.32 4.83
C LEU A 382 14.27 -6.27 4.43
N LEU A 383 15.00 -7.37 4.63
CA LEU A 383 16.39 -7.51 4.18
C LEU A 383 16.51 -7.24 2.68
N LEU A 384 15.70 -7.91 1.86
CA LEU A 384 15.76 -7.75 0.40
C LEU A 384 15.50 -6.31 -0.03
N ALA A 385 14.52 -5.64 0.58
CA ALA A 385 14.21 -4.25 0.27
C ALA A 385 15.36 -3.31 0.69
N ASP A 386 15.92 -3.52 1.87
CA ASP A 386 17.01 -2.70 2.40
C ASP A 386 18.32 -2.91 1.63
N THR A 387 18.62 -4.15 1.21
CA THR A 387 19.75 -4.44 0.31
C THR A 387 19.58 -3.73 -1.03
N ALA A 388 18.39 -3.77 -1.64
CA ALA A 388 18.13 -3.08 -2.90
C ALA A 388 18.26 -1.56 -2.76
N ARG A 389 17.78 -0.96 -1.66
CA ARG A 389 17.93 0.46 -1.37
C ARG A 389 19.39 0.85 -1.13
N ALA A 390 20.12 0.06 -0.35
CA ALA A 390 21.54 0.30 -0.08
C ALA A 390 22.37 0.20 -1.36
N LEU A 391 22.11 -0.80 -2.20
CA LEU A 391 22.76 -0.95 -3.50
C LEU A 391 22.45 0.22 -4.44
N ALA A 392 21.18 0.64 -4.54
CA ALA A 392 20.80 1.79 -5.35
C ALA A 392 21.51 3.08 -4.89
N ALA A 393 21.53 3.33 -3.58
CA ALA A 393 22.21 4.49 -2.99
C ALA A 393 23.72 4.44 -3.25
N PHE A 394 24.34 3.26 -3.15
CA PHE A 394 25.76 3.07 -3.45
C PHE A 394 26.10 3.30 -4.92
N LEU A 395 25.31 2.74 -5.85
CA LEU A 395 25.53 2.90 -7.29
C LEU A 395 25.36 4.35 -7.77
N ALA A 396 24.62 5.17 -7.02
CA ALA A 396 24.51 6.61 -7.27
C ALA A 396 25.78 7.40 -6.88
N THR A 397 26.74 6.78 -6.18
CA THR A 397 28.04 7.39 -5.84
C THR A 397 29.08 7.18 -6.94
N GLU A 398 30.11 8.03 -6.98
CA GLU A 398 31.24 7.83 -7.91
C GLU A 398 31.95 6.49 -7.70
N ASP A 399 32.07 6.04 -6.45
CA ASP A 399 32.72 4.78 -6.12
C ASP A 399 31.90 3.57 -6.57
N GLY A 400 30.58 3.61 -6.41
CA GLY A 400 29.69 2.57 -6.91
C GLY A 400 29.67 2.48 -8.43
N ALA A 401 29.59 3.62 -9.12
CA ALA A 401 29.65 3.67 -10.57
C ALA A 401 31.00 3.16 -11.10
N GLY A 402 32.11 3.57 -10.48
CA GLY A 402 33.45 3.11 -10.83
C GLY A 402 33.66 1.62 -10.58
N LEU A 403 33.22 1.12 -9.43
CA LEU A 403 33.29 -0.31 -9.10
C LEU A 403 32.50 -1.16 -10.11
N LEU A 404 31.30 -0.73 -10.47
CA LEU A 404 30.46 -1.42 -11.45
C LEU A 404 31.16 -1.53 -12.82
N ALA A 405 31.81 -0.46 -13.27
CA ALA A 405 32.58 -0.46 -14.51
C ALA A 405 33.78 -1.43 -14.45
N GLY A 406 34.53 -1.41 -13.34
CA GLY A 406 35.64 -2.32 -13.10
C GLY A 406 35.20 -3.79 -13.05
N TRP A 407 34.10 -4.08 -12.35
CA TRP A 407 33.50 -5.41 -12.30
C TRP A 407 33.02 -5.89 -13.67
N ARG A 408 32.36 -5.03 -14.47
CA ARG A 408 31.91 -5.39 -15.83
C ARG A 408 33.07 -5.80 -16.73
N ARG A 409 34.20 -5.10 -16.64
CA ARG A 409 35.42 -5.47 -17.37
C ARG A 409 35.92 -6.84 -16.94
N ALA A 410 36.00 -7.10 -15.64
CA ALA A 410 36.38 -8.41 -15.10
C ALA A 410 35.43 -9.54 -15.58
N ALA A 411 34.12 -9.33 -15.43
CA ALA A 411 33.10 -10.29 -15.84
C ALA A 411 33.12 -10.57 -17.35
N SER A 412 33.33 -9.54 -18.18
CA SER A 412 33.39 -9.69 -19.65
C SER A 412 34.60 -10.47 -20.11
N ILE A 413 35.78 -10.19 -19.52
CA ILE A 413 37.01 -10.95 -19.82
C ILE A 413 36.82 -12.41 -19.41
N LEU A 414 36.29 -12.65 -18.21
CA LEU A 414 36.05 -13.98 -17.70
C LEU A 414 35.07 -14.75 -18.61
N ALA A 415 33.93 -14.15 -18.96
CA ALA A 415 32.95 -14.76 -19.86
C ALA A 415 33.52 -15.08 -21.25
N ALA A 416 34.38 -14.21 -21.80
CA ALA A 416 35.03 -14.45 -23.09
C ALA A 416 35.98 -15.66 -23.03
N GLU A 417 36.77 -15.80 -21.96
CA GLU A 417 37.67 -16.93 -21.79
C GLU A 417 36.90 -18.23 -21.46
N GLU A 418 35.84 -18.15 -20.64
CA GLU A 418 34.96 -19.29 -20.32
C GLU A 418 34.28 -19.84 -21.58
N SER A 419 33.83 -18.95 -22.48
CA SER A 419 33.26 -19.34 -23.76
C SER A 419 34.28 -19.97 -24.72
N LYS A 420 35.53 -19.50 -24.73
CA LYS A 420 36.60 -20.07 -25.57
C LYS A 420 36.98 -21.46 -25.12
N GLU A 421 37.12 -21.65 -23.81
CA GLU A 421 37.61 -22.90 -23.22
C GLU A 421 36.49 -23.87 -22.82
N LYS A 422 35.23 -23.44 -22.91
CA LYS A 422 34.04 -24.22 -22.51
C LYS A 422 34.13 -24.74 -21.07
N ARG A 423 34.69 -23.94 -20.16
CA ARG A 423 34.77 -24.20 -18.72
C ARG A 423 34.53 -22.94 -17.91
N VAL A 424 34.16 -23.09 -16.66
CA VAL A 424 34.05 -22.01 -15.68
C VAL A 424 35.36 -21.95 -14.89
N PHE A 425 35.94 -20.76 -14.72
CA PHE A 425 37.15 -20.62 -13.92
C PHE A 425 36.79 -20.56 -12.44
N ALA A 426 37.50 -21.36 -11.64
CA ALA A 426 37.35 -21.36 -10.20
C ALA A 426 38.08 -20.15 -9.58
N PRO A 427 37.61 -19.60 -8.45
CA PRO A 427 38.30 -18.54 -7.71
C PRO A 427 39.49 -19.11 -6.93
N THR A 428 40.47 -19.70 -7.63
CA THR A 428 41.66 -20.33 -7.03
C THR A 428 42.90 -19.50 -7.35
N ILE A 429 43.64 -19.12 -6.31
CA ILE A 429 44.79 -18.21 -6.39
C ILE A 429 46.02 -18.87 -5.80
N ASP A 430 47.15 -18.77 -6.49
CA ASP A 430 48.48 -19.01 -5.96
C ASP A 430 49.25 -17.68 -5.84
N PRO A 431 49.45 -17.15 -4.61
CA PRO A 431 50.18 -15.90 -4.41
C PRO A 431 51.63 -15.92 -4.94
N ASN A 432 52.24 -17.11 -5.11
CA ASN A 432 53.60 -17.23 -5.66
C ASN A 432 53.67 -16.90 -7.15
N LEU A 433 52.54 -16.89 -7.85
CA LEU A 433 52.45 -16.58 -9.28
C LEU A 433 52.17 -15.09 -9.54
N PHE A 434 52.13 -14.24 -8.52
CA PHE A 434 51.97 -12.79 -8.69
C PHE A 434 53.25 -12.13 -9.19
N VAL A 435 53.15 -11.44 -10.31
CA VAL A 435 54.24 -10.70 -10.95
C VAL A 435 54.21 -9.24 -10.53
N TYR A 436 53.04 -8.60 -10.60
CA TYR A 436 52.87 -7.16 -10.36
C TYR A 436 52.37 -6.86 -8.95
N ASP A 437 52.73 -5.68 -8.42
CA ASP A 437 52.21 -5.20 -7.14
C ASP A 437 50.70 -4.97 -7.19
N ALA A 438 50.15 -4.67 -8.38
CA ALA A 438 48.72 -4.59 -8.62
C ALA A 438 47.95 -5.88 -8.28
N GLU A 439 48.52 -7.05 -8.56
CA GLU A 439 47.89 -8.37 -8.26
C GLU A 439 47.83 -8.59 -6.75
N ARG A 440 48.92 -8.25 -6.05
CA ARG A 440 49.03 -8.31 -4.58
C ARG A 440 48.09 -7.33 -3.88
N ALA A 441 48.00 -6.10 -4.39
CA ALA A 441 47.13 -5.06 -3.85
C ALA A 441 45.66 -5.42 -4.02
N LEU A 442 45.27 -5.95 -5.17
CA LEU A 442 43.91 -6.44 -5.43
C LEU A 442 43.55 -7.61 -4.52
N MET A 443 44.44 -8.60 -4.37
CA MET A 443 44.21 -9.72 -3.45
C MET A 443 44.02 -9.24 -2.01
N THR A 444 44.91 -8.36 -1.52
CA THR A 444 44.80 -7.77 -0.18
C THR A 444 43.46 -7.04 0.02
N ALA A 445 43.00 -6.29 -0.99
CA ALA A 445 41.73 -5.59 -0.93
C ALA A 445 40.53 -6.54 -0.90
N ILE A 446 40.58 -7.65 -1.63
CA ILE A 446 39.55 -8.69 -1.59
C ILE A 446 39.56 -9.44 -0.26
N GLU A 447 40.74 -9.78 0.28
CA GLU A 447 40.87 -10.41 1.60
C GLU A 447 40.37 -9.51 2.73
N ALA A 448 40.53 -8.19 2.60
CA ALA A 448 39.96 -7.22 3.54
C ALA A 448 38.42 -7.22 3.55
N LEU A 449 37.78 -7.69 2.47
CA LEU A 449 36.33 -7.96 2.46
C LEU A 449 35.96 -9.32 3.10
N GLY A 450 36.93 -10.24 3.20
CA GLY A 450 36.71 -11.68 3.42
C GLY A 450 37.29 -12.29 4.70
N ASN A 451 37.94 -11.52 5.58
CA ASN A 451 38.41 -11.97 6.90
C ASN A 451 37.36 -11.83 8.04
N GLU A 452 36.08 -11.87 7.71
CA GLU A 452 34.97 -12.08 8.68
C GLU A 452 34.38 -13.50 8.58
N LYS A 453 35.17 -14.50 8.16
CA LYS A 453 34.77 -15.89 8.36
C LYS A 453 34.99 -16.29 9.82
N GLN A 454 33.87 -16.39 10.52
CA GLN A 454 33.58 -17.22 11.70
C GLN A 454 33.81 -16.60 13.07
N ASP A 455 32.78 -15.89 13.54
CA ASP A 455 32.05 -16.44 14.68
C ASP A 455 30.62 -16.80 14.23
N VAL A 456 30.20 -18.04 14.51
CA VAL A 456 28.99 -18.68 13.97
C VAL A 456 27.75 -18.22 14.75
N GLN A 457 27.51 -16.91 14.76
CA GLN A 457 26.28 -16.25 15.19
C GLN A 457 26.09 -14.95 14.38
N THR A 458 26.14 -15.02 13.05
CA THR A 458 25.96 -13.82 12.21
C THR A 458 24.50 -13.35 12.30
N GLU A 459 24.29 -12.29 13.08
CA GLU A 459 23.06 -11.50 13.07
C GLU A 459 22.74 -11.04 11.64
N VAL A 460 21.46 -11.04 11.28
CA VAL A 460 21.01 -10.57 9.96
C VAL A 460 21.35 -9.07 9.85
N PRO A 461 22.07 -8.62 8.81
CA PRO A 461 22.62 -7.28 8.79
C PRO A 461 21.50 -6.22 8.81
N ASP A 462 21.64 -5.23 9.68
CA ASP A 462 20.77 -4.06 9.68
C ASP A 462 21.09 -3.09 8.52
N LYS A 463 20.31 -2.02 8.40
CA LYS A 463 20.50 -1.01 7.35
C LYS A 463 21.89 -0.37 7.36
N ALA A 464 22.44 -0.11 8.53
CA ALA A 464 23.75 0.54 8.66
C ALA A 464 24.86 -0.43 8.24
N GLN A 465 24.76 -1.69 8.64
CA GLN A 465 25.68 -2.76 8.24
C GLN A 465 25.62 -3.02 6.74
N LEU A 466 24.43 -3.03 6.14
CA LEU A 466 24.28 -3.14 4.68
C LEU A 466 24.96 -1.97 3.95
N LEU A 467 24.77 -0.74 4.42
CA LEU A 467 25.45 0.43 3.84
C LEU A 467 26.98 0.34 3.99
N GLN A 468 27.46 -0.10 5.16
CA GLN A 468 28.89 -0.31 5.40
C GLN A 468 29.47 -1.39 4.48
N GLN A 469 28.73 -2.49 4.26
CA GLN A 469 29.12 -3.53 3.30
C GLN A 469 29.22 -2.95 1.87
N MET A 470 28.25 -2.14 1.44
CA MET A 470 28.31 -1.49 0.12
C MET A 470 29.50 -0.53 0.00
N GLN A 471 29.77 0.26 1.04
CA GLN A 471 30.94 1.16 1.07
C GLN A 471 32.25 0.38 1.04
N ALA A 472 32.33 -0.74 1.76
CA ALA A 472 33.51 -1.62 1.74
C ALA A 472 33.78 -2.16 0.33
N LEU A 473 32.73 -2.53 -0.42
CA LEU A 473 32.87 -2.91 -1.83
C LEU A 473 33.48 -1.78 -2.67
N GLY A 474 33.11 -0.52 -2.41
CA GLY A 474 33.68 0.66 -3.08
C GLY A 474 35.21 0.74 -3.00
N ASN A 475 35.81 0.23 -1.92
CA ASN A 475 37.27 0.19 -1.77
C ASN A 475 37.97 -0.72 -2.79
N LEU A 476 37.25 -1.60 -3.48
CA LEU A 476 37.80 -2.40 -4.58
C LEU A 476 38.01 -1.61 -5.87
N ARG A 477 37.38 -0.44 -6.03
CA ARG A 477 37.48 0.37 -7.26
C ARG A 477 38.93 0.66 -7.63
N THR A 478 39.69 1.30 -6.73
CA THR A 478 41.08 1.70 -7.01
C THR A 478 41.99 0.50 -7.29
N PRO A 479 41.98 -0.59 -6.49
CA PRO A 479 42.74 -1.81 -6.80
C PRO A 479 42.37 -2.45 -8.15
N ILE A 480 41.09 -2.47 -8.52
CA ILE A 480 40.64 -3.02 -9.81
C ILE A 480 41.15 -2.16 -10.98
N ASP A 481 41.04 -0.84 -10.87
CA ASP A 481 41.53 0.09 -11.89
C ASP A 481 43.05 -0.03 -12.07
N HIS A 482 43.79 -0.14 -10.95
CA HIS A 482 45.23 -0.35 -10.95
C HIS A 482 45.62 -1.69 -11.59
N PHE A 483 44.95 -2.79 -11.21
CA PHE A 483 45.13 -4.10 -11.83
C PHE A 483 44.95 -4.03 -13.34
N PHE A 484 43.88 -3.39 -13.82
CA PHE A 484 43.61 -3.31 -15.24
C PHE A 484 44.48 -2.33 -16.04
N THR A 485 45.22 -1.47 -15.35
CA THR A 485 46.19 -0.54 -15.93
C THR A 485 47.56 -1.20 -16.10
N GLU A 486 47.98 -2.00 -15.11
CA GLU A 486 49.32 -2.61 -15.09
C GLU A 486 49.35 -4.05 -15.62
N VAL A 487 48.25 -4.80 -15.48
CA VAL A 487 48.21 -6.25 -15.69
C VAL A 487 47.46 -6.59 -16.97
N VAL A 488 48.13 -7.33 -17.86
CA VAL A 488 47.50 -7.97 -19.01
C VAL A 488 47.03 -9.37 -18.61
N VAL A 489 45.72 -9.58 -18.57
CA VAL A 489 45.14 -10.86 -18.10
C VAL A 489 45.59 -12.05 -18.97
N ASN A 490 45.69 -11.86 -20.28
CA ASN A 490 46.12 -12.90 -21.21
C ASN A 490 47.66 -13.00 -21.30
N ASP A 491 48.27 -13.54 -20.24
CA ASP A 491 49.72 -13.78 -20.20
C ASP A 491 50.15 -14.91 -21.14
N SER A 492 51.41 -14.86 -21.58
CA SER A 492 52.06 -15.94 -22.32
C SER A 492 52.33 -17.19 -21.48
N ASP A 493 52.51 -17.02 -20.17
CA ASP A 493 52.62 -18.14 -19.22
C ASP A 493 51.22 -18.64 -18.84
N PRO A 494 50.87 -19.90 -19.15
CA PRO A 494 49.56 -20.46 -18.82
C PRO A 494 49.22 -20.44 -17.33
N ALA A 495 50.21 -20.61 -16.44
CA ALA A 495 49.98 -20.64 -14.99
C ALA A 495 49.64 -19.26 -14.44
N ILE A 496 50.34 -18.22 -14.93
CA ILE A 496 50.08 -16.82 -14.55
C ILE A 496 48.72 -16.37 -15.10
N ARG A 497 48.40 -16.74 -16.35
CA ARG A 497 47.08 -16.48 -16.94
C ARG A 497 45.95 -17.12 -16.13
N GLU A 498 46.09 -18.38 -15.75
CA GLU A 498 45.10 -19.09 -14.92
C GLU A 498 44.90 -18.38 -13.57
N ASN A 499 46.00 -17.98 -12.93
CA ASN A 499 45.95 -17.27 -11.64
C ASN A 499 45.23 -15.92 -11.74
N ARG A 500 45.47 -15.15 -12.81
CA ARG A 500 44.78 -13.88 -13.08
C ARG A 500 43.28 -14.08 -13.36
N LEU A 501 42.90 -15.12 -14.10
CA LEU A 501 41.49 -15.47 -14.30
C LEU A 501 40.83 -15.93 -12.99
N GLY A 502 41.57 -16.62 -12.12
CA GLY A 502 41.18 -16.91 -10.75
C GLY A 502 40.88 -15.65 -9.94
N LEU A 503 41.71 -14.59 -10.06
CA LEU A 503 41.46 -13.29 -9.40
C LEU A 503 40.16 -12.65 -9.87
N LEU A 504 39.90 -12.66 -11.18
CA LEU A 504 38.64 -12.14 -11.73
C LEU A 504 37.44 -12.96 -11.25
N ALA A 505 37.57 -14.30 -11.19
CA ALA A 505 36.53 -15.18 -10.66
C ALA A 505 36.27 -14.92 -9.17
N LEU A 506 37.30 -14.58 -8.39
CA LEU A 506 37.18 -14.24 -6.98
C LEU A 506 36.42 -12.92 -6.78
N ILE A 507 36.69 -11.89 -7.59
CA ILE A 507 35.91 -10.64 -7.60
C ILE A 507 34.45 -10.94 -7.92
N ARG A 508 34.19 -11.71 -9.00
CA ARG A 508 32.84 -12.08 -9.41
C ARG A 508 32.09 -12.77 -8.27
N SER A 509 32.75 -13.71 -7.57
CA SER A 509 32.16 -14.45 -6.46
C SER A 509 31.82 -13.58 -5.25
N HIS A 510 32.65 -12.59 -4.89
CA HIS A 510 32.36 -11.70 -3.76
C HIS A 510 31.19 -10.75 -4.08
N MET A 511 31.16 -10.20 -5.29
CA MET A 511 30.07 -9.32 -5.72
C MET A 511 28.72 -10.06 -5.77
N GLN A 512 28.72 -11.33 -6.19
CA GLN A 512 27.54 -12.20 -6.22
C GLN A 512 26.95 -12.52 -4.84
N GLN A 513 27.71 -12.37 -3.75
CA GLN A 513 27.16 -12.55 -2.39
C GLN A 513 26.20 -11.42 -2.00
N VAL A 514 26.33 -10.25 -2.66
CA VAL A 514 25.57 -9.05 -2.35
C VAL A 514 24.41 -8.87 -3.34
N ALA A 515 24.68 -9.01 -4.64
CA ALA A 515 23.67 -8.93 -5.69
C ALA A 515 24.18 -9.56 -6.99
N ASP A 516 23.28 -9.90 -7.91
CA ASP A 516 23.65 -10.27 -9.28
C ASP A 516 23.91 -9.01 -10.12
N PHE A 517 25.15 -8.51 -10.04
CA PHE A 517 25.60 -7.33 -10.80
C PHE A 517 25.46 -7.51 -12.33
N SER A 518 25.29 -8.73 -12.84
CA SER A 518 25.05 -8.97 -14.29
C SER A 518 23.70 -8.45 -14.77
N LYS A 519 22.78 -8.20 -13.83
CA LYS A 519 21.45 -7.67 -14.10
C LYS A 519 21.42 -6.17 -14.20
N ILE A 520 22.44 -5.47 -13.68
CA ILE A 520 22.52 -4.01 -13.64
C ILE A 520 22.84 -3.49 -15.05
N GLU A 521 22.06 -2.55 -15.56
CA GLU A 521 22.20 -1.94 -16.88
C GLU A 521 23.23 -0.78 -16.85
N GLY A 522 23.88 -0.49 -17.99
CA GLY A 522 24.94 0.53 -18.11
C GLY A 522 26.11 0.09 -18.97
#